data_AF-A0AAW1N5P9-F1
#
_entry.id   AF-A0AAW1N5P9-F1
#
_cell.length_a   1.000
_cell.length_b   1.000
_cell.length_c   1.000
_cell.angle_alpha   90.00
_cell.angle_beta   90.00
_cell.angle_gamma   90.00
#
_symmetry.space_group_name_H-M   'P 1'
#
loop_
_entity.id
_entity.type
_entity.pdbx_description
1 polymer ?
#
loop_
_entity_poly.entity_id
_entity_poly.type
_entity_poly.pdbx_seq_one_letter_code
_entity_poly.pdbx_strand_id
1 'polypeptide(L)'
;MDGSLGLPPKTCPHCSKIFSGVKVKNRQIKRVHQVAVEGARISLMLCPLCADRSEVKTYEGLRKHINENHQVNIEQLTYQFSSNQDYEIWKNTQKIETTYAARRSNHMKNYKEICYLL
;
A
#
# COMPACT_ATOMS: atom_id res chain seq x y z
N MET A 1 11.49 14.48 -40.64
CA MET A 1 10.63 15.29 -39.76
C MET A 1 9.50 14.37 -39.30
N ASP A 2 9.77 13.46 -38.35
CA ASP A 2 8.77 12.49 -37.88
C ASP A 2 7.96 13.10 -36.74
N GLY A 3 6.86 13.76 -37.10
CA GLY A 3 5.86 14.26 -36.17
C GLY A 3 5.05 13.13 -35.56
N SER A 4 5.56 12.52 -34.49
CA SER A 4 4.77 11.61 -33.65
C SER A 4 3.72 12.43 -32.89
N LEU A 5 2.54 12.60 -33.48
CA LEU A 5 1.33 13.09 -32.80
C LEU A 5 1.02 12.14 -31.64
N GLY A 6 1.45 12.51 -30.44
CA GLY A 6 1.23 11.74 -29.23
C GLY A 6 -0.26 11.53 -29.00
N LEU A 7 -0.71 10.27 -29.05
CA LEU A 7 -2.08 9.92 -28.70
C LEU A 7 -2.41 10.42 -27.28
N PRO A 8 -3.65 10.85 -27.01
CA PRO A 8 -4.06 11.29 -25.69
C PRO A 8 -3.71 10.24 -24.62
N PRO A 9 -3.35 10.63 -23.38
CA PRO A 9 -2.88 9.68 -22.34
C PRO A 9 -3.87 8.54 -22.04
N LYS A 10 -5.16 8.76 -22.34
CA LYS A 10 -6.26 7.82 -22.12
C LYS A 10 -6.61 6.97 -23.36
N THR A 11 -5.90 7.15 -24.47
CA THR A 11 -6.12 6.41 -25.72
C THR A 11 -5.16 5.23 -25.80
N CYS A 12 -5.67 4.05 -26.14
CA CYS A 12 -4.84 2.87 -26.34
C CYS A 12 -4.03 3.00 -27.64
N PRO A 13 -2.70 2.82 -27.63
CA PRO A 13 -1.89 2.93 -28.85
C PRO A 13 -2.09 1.77 -29.84
N HIS A 14 -2.65 0.64 -29.40
CA HIS A 14 -2.82 -0.56 -30.23
C HIS A 14 -4.20 -0.67 -30.89
N CYS A 15 -5.22 0.02 -30.37
CA CYS A 15 -6.59 -0.07 -30.91
C CYS A 15 -7.33 1.27 -30.91
N SER A 16 -6.67 2.37 -30.57
CA SER A 16 -7.20 3.74 -30.57
C SER A 16 -8.47 3.96 -29.72
N LYS A 17 -8.86 2.99 -28.88
CA LYS A 17 -9.98 3.13 -27.94
C LYS A 17 -9.65 4.16 -26.86
N ILE A 18 -10.62 4.99 -26.50
CA ILE A 18 -10.53 6.01 -25.46
C ILE A 18 -11.12 5.47 -24.16
N PHE A 19 -10.41 5.63 -23.05
CA PHE A 19 -10.82 5.14 -21.74
C PHE A 19 -11.09 6.28 -20.75
N SER A 20 -11.88 6.02 -19.71
CA SER A 20 -12.15 7.00 -18.65
C SER A 20 -10.89 7.37 -17.85
N GLY A 21 -9.91 6.47 -17.76
CA GLY A 21 -8.63 6.72 -17.09
C GLY A 21 -7.50 5.75 -17.46
N VAL A 22 -6.27 6.16 -17.12
CA VAL A 22 -5.03 5.46 -17.46
C VAL A 22 -5.01 4.03 -16.90
N LYS A 23 -5.54 3.81 -15.69
CA LYS A 23 -5.62 2.46 -15.09
C LYS A 23 -6.45 1.48 -15.92
N VAL A 24 -7.59 1.95 -16.45
CA VAL A 24 -8.49 1.12 -17.26
C VAL A 24 -7.86 0.83 -18.62
N LYS A 25 -7.24 1.85 -19.24
CA LYS A 25 -6.43 1.69 -20.46
C LYS A 25 -5.32 0.65 -20.27
N ASN A 26 -4.52 0.77 -19.21
CA ASN A 26 -3.39 -0.13 -18.96
C ASN A 26 -3.86 -1.57 -18.70
N ARG A 27 -5.00 -1.75 -18.00
CA ARG A 27 -5.63 -3.06 -17.82
C ARG A 27 -6.09 -3.67 -19.15
N GLN A 28 -6.67 -2.86 -20.04
CA GLN A 28 -7.04 -3.30 -21.38
C GLN A 28 -5.80 -3.76 -22.16
N ILE A 29 -4.74 -2.94 -22.18
CA ILE A 29 -3.50 -3.25 -22.90
C ILE A 29 -2.93 -4.59 -22.44
N LYS A 30 -2.82 -4.79 -21.12
CA LYS A 30 -2.32 -6.04 -20.55
C LYS A 30 -3.17 -7.26 -20.91
N ARG A 31 -4.50 -7.13 -20.93
CA ARG A 31 -5.41 -8.27 -21.12
C ARG A 31 -5.67 -8.60 -22.59
N VAL A 32 -5.82 -7.58 -23.42
CA VAL A 32 -6.28 -7.73 -24.82
C VAL A 32 -5.11 -7.72 -25.78
N HIS A 33 -4.09 -6.91 -25.54
CA HIS A 33 -2.89 -6.86 -26.38
C HIS A 33 -1.76 -7.72 -25.82
N GLN A 34 -1.90 -8.25 -24.60
CA GLN A 34 -0.87 -9.05 -23.91
C GLN A 34 0.48 -8.31 -23.78
N VAL A 35 0.46 -6.98 -23.90
CA VAL A 35 1.64 -6.13 -23.78
C VAL A 35 1.85 -5.77 -22.32
N ALA A 36 3.07 -5.96 -21.83
CA ALA A 36 3.46 -5.49 -20.51
C ALA A 36 3.41 -3.95 -20.49
N VAL A 37 2.70 -3.39 -19.50
CA VAL A 37 2.65 -1.94 -19.34
C VAL A 37 3.69 -1.55 -18.29
N GLU A 38 4.65 -0.73 -18.71
CA GLU A 38 5.68 -0.18 -17.84
C GLU A 38 5.07 0.72 -16.75
N GLY A 39 5.72 0.76 -15.58
CA GLY A 39 5.23 1.52 -14.41
C GLY A 39 4.40 0.71 -13.42
N ALA A 40 4.63 -0.61 -13.32
CA ALA A 40 4.15 -1.37 -12.19
C ALA A 40 4.64 -0.71 -10.89
N ARG A 41 3.72 -0.50 -9.93
CA ARG A 41 4.09 0.06 -8.62
C ARG A 41 5.06 -0.91 -7.96
N ILE A 42 6.28 -0.43 -7.67
CA ILE A 42 7.24 -1.12 -6.81
C ILE A 42 6.56 -1.32 -5.44
N SER A 43 6.67 -2.52 -4.86
CA SER A 43 6.12 -2.75 -3.53
C SER A 43 6.91 -1.93 -2.52
N LEU A 44 6.23 -1.06 -1.77
CA LEU A 44 6.85 -0.29 -0.68
C LEU A 44 6.93 -1.09 0.62
N MET A 45 6.41 -2.33 0.63
CA MET A 45 6.34 -3.18 1.80
C MET A 45 7.53 -4.15 1.79
N LEU A 46 8.60 -3.73 2.46
CA LEU A 46 9.86 -4.46 2.55
C LEU A 46 10.01 -5.06 3.95
N CYS A 47 10.60 -6.24 4.04
CA CYS A 47 10.97 -6.79 5.33
C CYS A 47 12.19 -6.03 5.91
N PRO A 48 12.12 -5.51 7.15
CA PRO A 48 13.25 -4.83 7.78
C PRO A 48 14.33 -5.80 8.28
N LEU A 49 14.01 -7.08 8.44
CA LEU A 49 14.92 -8.10 8.97
C LEU A 49 15.68 -8.84 7.86
N CYS A 50 15.21 -8.77 6.62
CA CYS A 50 15.93 -9.32 5.48
C CYS A 50 17.04 -8.38 5.01
N ALA A 51 18.26 -8.91 4.84
CA ALA A 51 19.37 -8.19 4.25
C ALA A 51 19.07 -7.73 2.81
N ASP A 52 18.29 -8.51 2.07
CA ASP A 52 17.88 -8.21 0.69
C ASP A 52 16.59 -7.38 0.59
N ARG A 53 16.00 -7.02 1.74
CA ARG A 53 14.71 -6.31 1.82
C ARG A 53 13.62 -6.99 0.97
N SER A 54 13.47 -8.31 1.12
CA SER A 54 12.47 -9.10 0.40
C SER A 54 11.14 -8.36 0.22
N GLU A 55 10.72 -8.22 -1.04
CA GLU A 55 9.48 -7.51 -1.40
C GLU A 55 8.26 -8.36 -1.07
N VAL A 56 7.34 -7.81 -0.28
CA VAL A 56 6.07 -8.47 0.04
C VAL A 56 4.91 -7.61 -0.43
N LYS A 57 3.84 -8.22 -0.95
CA LYS A 57 2.74 -7.48 -1.61
C LYS A 57 1.68 -6.95 -0.64
N THR A 58 1.60 -7.51 0.56
CA THR A 58 0.53 -7.22 1.54
C THR A 58 1.06 -7.25 2.98
N TYR A 59 0.33 -6.64 3.90
CA TYR A 59 0.66 -6.63 5.33
C TYR A 59 0.63 -8.03 5.94
N GLU A 60 -0.42 -8.80 5.65
CA GLU A 60 -0.53 -10.19 6.09
C GLU A 60 0.62 -11.05 5.54
N GLY A 61 1.00 -10.81 4.28
CA GLY A 61 2.18 -11.45 3.69
C GLY A 61 3.45 -11.10 4.44
N LEU A 62 3.64 -9.83 4.81
CA LEU A 62 4.81 -9.39 5.55
C LEU A 62 4.86 -10.00 6.95
N ARG A 63 3.73 -10.02 7.66
CA ARG A 63 3.60 -10.67 8.98
C ARG A 63 3.91 -12.16 8.91
N LYS A 64 3.36 -12.85 7.90
CA LYS A 64 3.64 -14.27 7.64
C LYS A 64 5.11 -14.51 7.35
N HIS A 65 5.70 -13.71 6.44
CA HIS A 65 7.11 -13.79 6.11
C HIS A 65 8.00 -13.60 7.35
N ILE A 66 7.70 -12.61 8.19
CA ILE A 66 8.45 -12.33 9.42
C ILE A 66 8.37 -13.50 10.40
N ASN A 67 7.19 -14.09 10.58
CA ASN A 67 7.02 -15.27 11.41
C ASN A 67 7.79 -16.48 10.88
N GLU A 68 7.66 -16.80 9.59
CA GLU A 68 8.23 -18.03 9.01
C GLU A 68 9.76 -17.95 8.81
N ASN A 69 10.29 -16.78 8.45
CA ASN A 69 11.70 -16.64 8.03
C ASN A 69 12.59 -16.06 9.14
N HIS A 70 12.01 -15.27 10.05
CA HIS A 70 12.76 -14.62 11.13
C HIS A 70 12.35 -15.12 12.52
N GLN A 71 11.34 -15.99 12.60
CA GLN A 71 10.81 -16.53 13.87
C GLN A 71 10.34 -15.41 14.84
N VAL A 72 9.97 -14.25 14.28
CA VAL A 72 9.44 -13.12 15.03
C VAL A 72 7.92 -13.13 14.91
N ASN A 73 7.23 -13.19 16.05
CA ASN A 73 5.78 -13.11 16.08
C ASN A 73 5.34 -11.67 16.29
N ILE A 74 4.72 -11.07 15.26
CA ILE A 74 4.10 -9.75 15.37
C ILE A 74 2.74 -9.91 16.05
N GLU A 75 2.61 -9.34 17.25
CA GLU A 75 1.36 -9.31 17.99
C GLU A 75 0.46 -8.15 17.52
N GLN A 76 -0.84 -8.42 17.46
CA GLN A 76 -1.84 -7.42 17.14
C GLN A 76 -2.55 -7.00 18.43
N LEU A 77 -2.35 -5.75 18.84
CA LEU A 77 -3.00 -5.19 20.02
C LEU A 77 -4.22 -4.37 19.61
N THR A 78 -5.29 -4.51 20.38
CA THR A 78 -6.50 -3.69 20.24
C THR A 78 -6.71 -2.91 21.52
N TYR A 79 -6.63 -1.59 21.42
CA TYR A 79 -6.90 -0.70 22.53
C TYR A 79 -8.35 -0.22 22.50
N GLN A 80 -8.99 -0.20 23.66
CA GLN A 80 -10.31 0.38 23.86
C GLN A 80 -10.19 1.55 24.82
N PHE A 81 -10.81 2.67 24.46
CA PHE A 81 -10.76 3.91 25.22
C PHE A 81 -12.16 4.26 25.71
N SER A 82 -12.25 4.71 26.96
CA SER A 82 -13.51 5.12 27.59
C SER A 82 -14.01 6.46 27.06
N SER A 83 -13.10 7.29 26.52
CA SER A 83 -13.43 8.57 25.91
C SER A 83 -12.52 8.91 24.72
N ASN A 84 -12.91 9.91 23.93
CA ASN A 84 -12.06 10.46 22.86
C ASN A 84 -10.81 11.16 23.43
N GLN A 85 -10.94 11.79 24.59
CA GLN A 85 -9.83 12.46 25.26
C GLN A 85 -8.73 11.46 25.66
N ASP A 86 -9.11 10.31 26.22
CA ASP A 86 -8.16 9.23 26.57
C ASP A 86 -7.43 8.70 25.34
N TYR A 87 -8.15 8.55 24.23
CA TYR A 87 -7.59 8.15 22.95
C TYR A 87 -6.54 9.14 22.44
N GLU A 88 -6.86 10.44 22.40
CA GLU A 88 -5.93 11.46 21.89
C GLU A 88 -4.71 11.64 22.81
N ILE A 89 -4.86 11.48 24.13
CA ILE A 89 -3.73 11.46 25.07
C ILE A 89 -2.79 10.30 24.73
N TRP A 90 -3.31 9.06 24.69
CA TRP A 90 -2.52 7.88 24.37
C TRP A 90 -1.82 8.00 23.01
N LYS A 91 -2.55 8.43 21.97
CA LYS A 91 -2.04 8.62 20.61
C LYS A 91 -0.89 9.63 20.56
N ASN A 92 -0.98 10.72 21.31
CA ASN A 92 0.07 11.73 21.37
C ASN A 92 1.30 11.23 22.14
N THR A 93 1.12 10.40 23.18
CA THR A 93 2.22 9.71 23.85
C THR A 93 2.95 8.77 22.89
N GLN A 94 2.22 7.98 22.09
CA GLN A 94 2.81 7.03 21.14
C GLN A 94 3.60 7.70 19.99
N LYS A 95 3.20 8.91 19.57
CA LYS A 95 3.94 9.71 18.56
C LYS A 95 5.33 10.13 19.03
N ILE A 96 5.57 10.22 20.34
CA ILE A 96 6.87 10.62 20.89
C ILE A 96 7.81 9.41 20.96
N GLU A 97 7.28 8.19 21.13
CA GLU A 97 8.07 6.98 21.32
C GLU A 97 8.39 6.21 20.03
N THR A 98 7.66 6.46 18.93
CA THR A 98 7.86 5.72 17.68
C THR A 98 7.87 6.64 16.45
N THR A 99 8.80 6.44 15.52
CA THR A 99 8.81 7.07 14.18
C THR A 99 7.72 6.47 13.28
N TYR A 100 6.47 6.45 13.75
CA TYR A 100 5.36 5.79 13.08
C TYR A 100 4.79 6.67 11.96
N ALA A 101 4.86 6.18 10.72
CA ALA A 101 4.05 6.73 9.63
C ALA A 101 2.60 6.26 9.81
N ALA A 102 1.77 7.07 10.48
CA ALA A 102 0.35 6.75 10.67
C ALA A 102 -0.37 6.60 9.32
N ARG A 103 -0.99 5.44 9.10
CA ARG A 103 -1.88 5.21 7.96
C ARG A 103 -3.06 6.17 8.09
N ARG A 104 -3.34 7.00 7.08
CA ARG A 104 -4.59 7.78 7.01
C ARG A 104 -5.76 6.81 6.89
N SER A 105 -6.36 6.40 8.01
CA SER A 105 -7.64 5.68 7.99
C SER A 105 -8.75 6.69 7.74
N ASN A 106 -9.29 6.71 6.53
CA ASN A 106 -10.58 7.33 6.31
C ASN A 106 -11.62 6.56 7.13
N HIS A 107 -12.37 7.28 7.96
CA HIS A 107 -13.45 6.83 8.82
C HIS A 107 -13.09 6.21 10.18
N MET A 108 -12.80 7.10 11.15
CA MET A 108 -13.18 6.89 12.56
C MET A 108 -14.69 6.66 12.62
N LYS A 109 -15.15 5.44 12.90
CA LYS A 109 -16.55 5.23 13.31
C LYS A 109 -16.71 4.55 14.68
N ASN A 110 -15.65 4.06 15.32
CA ASN A 110 -15.80 3.19 16.51
C ASN A 110 -14.72 3.31 17.61
N TYR A 111 -13.91 4.38 17.66
CA TYR A 111 -12.87 4.54 18.71
C TYR A 111 -11.93 3.33 18.86
N LYS A 112 -11.66 2.60 17.77
CA LYS A 112 -10.78 1.42 17.74
C LYS A 112 -9.56 1.75 16.90
N GLU A 113 -8.38 1.61 17.49
CA GLU A 113 -7.10 1.68 16.78
C GLU A 113 -6.43 0.31 16.80
N ILE A 114 -5.92 -0.11 15.64
CA ILE A 114 -5.18 -1.36 15.47
C ILE A 114 -3.72 -0.99 15.27
N CYS A 115 -2.88 -1.40 16.21
CA CYS A 115 -1.44 -1.21 16.18
C CYS A 115 -0.72 -2.55 15.98
N TYR A 116 0.47 -2.49 15.39
CA TYR A 116 1.33 -3.64 15.18
C TYR A 116 2.67 -3.33 15.85
N LEU A 117 3.01 -4.10 16.87
CA LEU A 117 4.28 -3.97 17.59
C LEU A 117 5.21 -5.11 17.16
N LEU A 118 6.50 -4.79 16.99
CA LEU A 118 7.56 -5.75 16.65
C LEU A 118 8.11 -6.43 17.90
#